data_AF-A0A2D8FNS6-F1
#
_entry.id   AF-A0A2D8FNS6-F1
#
_cell.length_a   1.000
_cell.length_b   1.000
_cell.length_c   1.000
_cell.angle_alpha   90.00
_cell.angle_beta   90.00
_cell.angle_gamma   90.00
#
_symmetry.space_group_name_H-M   'P 1'
#
loop_
_entity.id
_entity.type
_entity.pdbx_description
1 polymer ?
#
loop_
_entity_poly.entity_id
_entity_poly.type
_entity_poly.pdbx_seq_one_letter_code
_entity_poly.pdbx_strand_id
1 'polypeptide(L)' 'MSVRRLAKEQPASFAFSKDTQAKAEWWIKKYPENRRQSAVIPILWL' A
#
# COMPACT_ATOMS: atom_id res chain seq x y z
N MET A 1 -12.93 -19.18 -13.44
CA MET A 1 -12.40 -18.45 -12.26
C MET A 1 -10.98 -18.94 -12.00
N SER A 2 -9.96 -18.13 -12.24
CA SER A 2 -8.57 -18.49 -11.92
C SER A 2 -8.42 -18.60 -10.40
N VAL A 3 -7.89 -19.72 -9.91
CA VAL A 3 -7.60 -19.92 -8.49
C VAL A 3 -6.42 -19.02 -8.13
N ARG A 4 -6.68 -17.91 -7.42
CA ARG A 4 -5.61 -17.05 -6.88
C ARG A 4 -4.92 -17.80 -5.75
N ARG A 5 -3.70 -18.27 -5.98
CA ARG A 5 -2.87 -18.96 -4.99
C ARG A 5 -1.90 -17.97 -4.37
N LEU A 6 -1.71 -18.07 -3.06
CA LEU A 6 -0.64 -17.34 -2.36
C LEU A 6 0.73 -17.86 -2.84
N ALA A 7 1.73 -16.98 -2.88
CA ALA A 7 3.10 -17.42 -3.15
C ALA A 7 3.58 -18.29 -1.98
N LYS A 8 4.28 -19.40 -2.30
CA LYS A 8 4.74 -20.39 -1.32
C LYS A 8 5.75 -19.80 -0.33
N GLU A 9 6.58 -18.89 -0.81
CA GLU A 9 7.53 -18.13 -0.01
C GLU A 9 6.94 -16.73 0.22
N GLN A 10 6.50 -16.47 1.44
CA GLN A 10 6.07 -15.15 1.89
C GLN A 10 7.13 -14.56 2.81
N PRO A 11 7.40 -13.25 2.74
CA PRO A 11 8.24 -12.62 3.74
C PRO A 11 7.54 -12.71 5.11
N ALA A 12 8.33 -12.82 6.19
CA ALA A 12 7.79 -12.83 7.54
C ALA A 12 7.12 -11.50 7.94
N SER A 13 7.53 -10.40 7.29
CA SER A 13 6.97 -9.06 7.49
C SER A 13 7.15 -8.19 6.26
N PHE A 14 6.30 -7.18 6.12
CA PHE A 14 6.44 -6.13 5.12
C PHE A 14 6.54 -4.76 5.80
N ALA A 15 7.48 -3.95 5.35
CA ALA A 15 7.61 -2.55 5.75
C ALA A 15 8.07 -1.73 4.55
N PHE A 16 7.53 -0.51 4.41
CA PHE A 16 8.01 0.42 3.39
C PHE A 16 9.44 0.87 3.69
N SER A 17 10.21 1.12 2.63
CA SER A 17 11.45 1.90 2.75
C SER A 17 11.13 3.33 3.18
N LYS A 18 12.11 4.06 3.72
CA LYS A 18 11.91 5.46 4.12
C LYS A 18 11.38 6.33 2.98
N ASP A 19 11.90 6.12 1.77
CA ASP A 19 11.49 6.87 0.58
C ASP A 19 10.05 6.54 0.16
N THR A 20 9.69 5.25 0.20
CA THR A 20 8.33 4.80 -0.13
C THR A 20 7.32 5.27 0.91
N GLN A 21 7.69 5.27 2.20
CA GLN A 21 6.84 5.76 3.28
C GLN A 21 6.53 7.25 3.12
N ALA A 22 7.53 8.08 2.79
CA ALA A 22 7.31 9.51 2.54
C ALA A 22 6.33 9.77 1.38
N LYS A 23 6.43 8.97 0.31
CA LYS A 23 5.48 9.03 -0.81
C LYS A 23 4.08 8.58 -0.42
N ALA A 24 3.96 7.53 0.39
CA ALA A 24 2.68 7.04 0.89
C ALA A 24 1.97 8.10 1.76
N GLU A 25 2.70 8.74 2.68
CA GLU A 25 2.19 9.83 3.50
C GLU A 25 1.74 11.03 2.66
N TRP A 26 2.47 11.36 1.60
CA TRP A 26 2.07 12.41 0.65
C TRP A 26 0.74 12.08 -0.04
N TRP A 27 0.53 10.84 -0.46
CA TRP A 27 -0.75 10.41 -1.04
C TRP A 27 -1.88 10.45 -0.01
N ILE A 28 -1.65 9.99 1.22
CA ILE A 28 -2.65 10.04 2.29
C ILE A 28 -3.10 11.48 2.55
N LYS A 29 -2.17 12.44 2.56
CA LYS A 29 -2.47 13.86 2.77
C LYS A 29 -3.35 14.49 1.68
N LYS A 30 -3.45 13.89 0.50
CA LYS A 30 -4.34 14.39 -0.57
C LYS A 30 -5.82 14.14 -0.31
N TYR A 31 -6.14 13.20 0.55
CA TYR A 31 -7.52 12.83 0.84
C TYR A 31 -7.92 13.36 2.22
N PRO A 32 -9.18 13.81 2.39
CA PRO A 32 -9.65 14.24 3.69
C PRO A 32 -9.66 13.06 4.68
N GLU A 33 -9.63 13.37 5.98
CA GLU A 33 -9.40 12.37 7.02
C GLU A 33 -10.40 11.20 6.96
N ASN A 34 -11.67 11.51 6.68
CA ASN A 34 -12.77 10.58 6.52
C ASN A 34 -12.75 9.77 5.20
N ARG A 35 -11.83 10.09 4.28
CA ARG A 35 -11.65 9.40 2.99
C ARG A 35 -10.20 9.01 2.70
N ARG A 36 -9.35 8.89 3.74
CA ARG A 36 -7.97 8.40 3.60
C ARG A 36 -7.86 7.04 2.91
N GLN A 37 -8.92 6.22 3.01
CA GLN A 37 -9.02 4.92 2.33
C GLN A 37 -8.88 5.01 0.81
N SER A 38 -9.22 6.14 0.19
CA SER A 38 -9.03 6.34 -1.25
C SER A 38 -7.55 6.37 -1.67
N ALA A 39 -6.63 6.57 -0.72
CA ALA A 39 -5.19 6.50 -0.97
C ALA A 39 -4.68 5.05 -1.17
N VAL A 40 -5.48 4.00 -0.95
CA VAL A 40 -4.99 2.62 -1.04
C VAL A 40 -4.50 2.26 -2.44
N ILE A 41 -5.23 2.68 -3.48
CA ILE A 41 -4.86 2.38 -4.88
C ILE A 41 -3.50 3.01 -5.24
N PRO A 42 -3.28 4.33 -5.03
CA PRO A 42 -1.97 4.90 -5.34
C PRO A 42 -0.85 4.34 -4.46
N ILE A 43 -1.11 3.99 -3.20
CA ILE A 43 -0.09 3.38 -2.31
C ILE A 43 0.32 1.98 -2.77
N LEU A 44 -0.61 1.18 -3.32
CA LEU A 44 -0.30 -0.15 -3.86
C LEU A 44 0.56 -0.11 -5.13
N TRP A 45 0.73 1.07 -5.75
CA TRP A 45 1.60 1.28 -6.91
C TRP A 45 2.94 1.92 -6.57
N LEU A 46 3.23 2.20 -5.29
CA LEU A 46 4.50 2.74 -4.81
C LEU A 46 5.57 1.67 -4.58
#